data_AF-A0A2T3AUT5-F1
#
_entry.id   AF-A0A2T3AUT5-F1
#
_cell.length_a   1.000
_cell.length_b   1.000
_cell.length_c   1.000
_cell.angle_alpha   90.00
_cell.angle_beta   90.00
_cell.angle_gamma   90.00
#
_symmetry.space_group_name_H-M   'P 1'
#
loop_
_entity.id
_entity.type
_entity.pdbx_description
1 polymer ?
#
loop_
_entity_poly.entity_id
_entity_poly.type
_entity_poly.pdbx_seq_one_letter_code
_entity_poly.pdbx_strand_id
1 'polypeptide(L)'
;MFPQRTMLRASQRFASQVRSPAVRKPFQRRFQSSESSPFHGAEDNAFNRERKAVKDHAAGTSELWRKLSLYVALPGLIITGLNAYVLWNKHWEHWSHLPPLEERTEYPYQNIRTKNFFWGDGDKTLL
;
A
#
# COMPACT_ATOMS: atom_id res chain seq x y z
N MET A 1 -43.03 91.57 18.38
CA MET A 1 -41.63 91.85 18.77
C MET A 1 -40.73 90.79 18.14
N PHE A 2 -39.77 91.22 17.32
CA PHE A 2 -38.56 90.50 16.87
C PHE A 2 -37.70 90.06 18.09
N PRO A 3 -36.68 89.16 17.99
CA PRO A 3 -35.76 88.87 16.86
C PRO A 3 -35.57 87.35 16.55
N GLN A 4 -35.13 86.87 15.38
CA GLN A 4 -34.03 87.21 14.45
C GLN A 4 -32.75 86.37 14.69
N ARG A 5 -32.27 85.74 13.59
CA ARG A 5 -30.96 85.10 13.32
C ARG A 5 -30.74 83.72 13.95
N THR A 6 -30.33 82.69 13.19
CA THR A 6 -28.96 82.62 12.66
C THR A 6 -28.82 81.56 11.54
N MET A 7 -28.37 82.05 10.39
CA MET A 7 -27.47 81.46 9.37
C MET A 7 -27.80 80.13 8.67
N LEU A 8 -28.26 80.31 7.43
CA LEU A 8 -27.74 79.70 6.19
C LEU A 8 -26.37 79.03 6.32
N ARG A 9 -26.28 77.75 5.97
CA ARG A 9 -25.08 77.21 5.33
C ARG A 9 -25.48 76.33 4.15
N ALA A 10 -25.48 76.97 2.99
CA ALA A 10 -25.49 76.33 1.70
C ALA A 10 -24.15 75.62 1.47
N SER A 11 -24.19 74.32 1.21
CA SER A 11 -23.18 73.66 0.39
C SER A 11 -23.86 72.54 -0.40
N GLN A 12 -24.58 72.97 -1.44
CA GLN A 12 -24.75 72.13 -2.61
C GLN A 12 -23.38 71.88 -3.23
N ARG A 13 -23.26 70.66 -3.79
CA ARG A 13 -22.31 70.15 -4.78
C ARG A 13 -21.40 69.09 -4.18
N PHE A 14 -21.73 67.83 -4.46
CA PHE A 14 -21.06 67.14 -5.56
C PHE A 14 -21.89 65.91 -5.94
N ALA A 15 -22.47 65.97 -7.13
CA ALA A 15 -22.89 64.79 -7.84
C ALA A 15 -21.62 64.02 -8.23
N SER A 16 -21.46 62.80 -7.74
CA SER A 16 -20.62 61.80 -8.36
C SER A 16 -21.37 60.47 -8.35
N GLN A 17 -21.73 60.03 -9.56
CA GLN A 17 -22.20 58.69 -9.83
C GLN A 17 -21.27 57.67 -9.20
N VAL A 18 -21.79 56.77 -8.37
CA VAL A 18 -21.11 55.50 -8.09
C VAL A 18 -22.13 54.38 -8.23
N ARG A 19 -21.93 53.63 -9.30
CA ARG A 19 -22.56 52.36 -9.67
C ARG A 19 -22.77 51.49 -8.43
N SER A 20 -23.99 51.00 -8.25
CA SER A 20 -24.28 49.96 -7.26
C SER A 20 -23.38 48.74 -7.53
N PRO A 21 -22.52 48.31 -6.60
CA PRO A 21 -21.83 47.05 -6.77
C PRO A 21 -22.86 45.96 -6.52
N ALA A 22 -23.23 45.23 -7.57
CA ALA A 22 -23.90 43.95 -7.43
C ALA A 22 -22.98 43.08 -6.56
N VAL A 23 -23.36 42.88 -5.30
CA VAL A 23 -22.63 42.07 -4.33
C VAL A 23 -22.74 40.61 -4.75
N ARG A 24 -21.90 40.19 -5.70
CA ARG A 24 -21.59 38.78 -5.93
C ARG A 24 -20.78 38.32 -4.74
N LYS A 25 -21.44 37.81 -3.70
CA LYS A 25 -20.74 37.09 -2.63
C LYS A 25 -20.09 35.86 -3.29
N PRO A 26 -18.75 35.74 -3.33
CA PRO A 26 -18.17 34.47 -3.71
C PRO A 26 -18.61 33.46 -2.66
N PHE A 27 -19.33 32.42 -3.09
CA PHE A 27 -19.60 31.28 -2.25
C PHE A 27 -18.26 30.59 -2.01
N GLN A 28 -17.51 31.02 -1.00
CA GLN A 28 -16.35 30.29 -0.52
C GLN A 28 -16.88 28.95 -0.02
N ARG A 29 -16.72 27.88 -0.81
CA ARG A 29 -16.77 26.52 -0.30
C ARG A 29 -15.64 26.39 0.73
N ARG A 30 -15.92 26.74 1.98
CA ARG A 30 -15.14 26.27 3.11
C ARG A 30 -15.32 24.77 3.13
N PHE A 31 -14.29 24.03 2.70
CA PHE A 31 -14.15 22.63 3.06
C PHE A 31 -13.90 22.59 4.56
N GLN A 32 -14.98 22.61 5.32
CA GLN A 32 -14.98 22.59 6.76
C GLN A 32 -15.04 21.13 7.19
N SER A 33 -13.90 20.43 7.12
CA SER A 33 -13.71 19.22 7.92
C SER A 33 -13.42 19.67 9.36
N SER A 34 -14.40 20.30 10.01
CA SER A 34 -14.31 20.54 11.44
C SER A 34 -14.59 19.20 12.13
N GLU A 35 -13.52 18.54 12.55
CA GLU A 35 -13.58 17.54 13.60
C GLU A 35 -14.36 18.17 14.78
N SER A 36 -15.39 17.49 15.29
CA SER A 36 -16.20 17.97 16.42
C SER A 36 -15.45 17.92 17.77
N SER A 37 -14.16 17.53 17.74
CA SER A 37 -13.26 17.56 18.88
C SER A 37 -12.72 18.98 19.10
N PRO A 38 -12.63 19.49 20.34
CA PRO A 38 -11.93 20.74 20.61
C PRO A 38 -10.51 20.68 20.04
N PHE A 39 -10.06 21.75 19.38
CA PHE A 39 -8.70 21.82 18.84
C PHE A 39 -7.69 21.92 20.00
N HIS A 40 -7.04 20.81 20.33
CA HIS A 40 -6.07 20.71 21.42
C HIS A 40 -4.61 20.95 20.99
N GLY A 41 -4.39 21.54 19.81
CA GLY A 41 -3.06 21.85 19.24
C GLY A 41 -2.69 20.96 18.06
N ALA A 42 -1.55 21.25 17.40
CA ALA A 42 -1.09 20.50 16.24
C ALA A 42 -0.65 19.06 16.57
N GLU A 43 -0.40 18.79 17.86
CA GLU A 43 0.04 17.50 18.39
C GLU A 43 -1.14 16.53 18.57
N ASP A 44 -2.31 17.04 18.99
CA ASP A 44 -3.51 16.25 19.29
C ASP A 44 -4.62 16.51 18.27
N ASN A 45 -4.48 15.91 17.09
CA ASN A 45 -5.46 15.91 16.00
C ASN A 45 -5.88 14.47 15.64
N ALA A 46 -7.03 14.29 14.98
CA ALA A 46 -7.49 12.97 14.53
C ALA A 46 -6.41 12.14 13.82
N PHE A 47 -5.65 12.76 12.92
CA PHE A 47 -4.63 12.09 12.13
C PHE A 47 -3.52 11.47 13.00
N ASN A 48 -3.01 12.22 13.98
CA ASN A 48 -1.97 11.75 14.89
C ASN A 48 -2.51 10.62 15.81
N ARG A 49 -3.78 10.70 16.23
CA ARG A 49 -4.46 9.65 17.00
C ARG A 49 -4.59 8.35 16.20
N GLU A 50 -5.03 8.44 14.93
CA GLU A 50 -5.11 7.30 14.03
C GLU A 50 -3.74 6.67 13.79
N ARG A 51 -2.70 7.49 13.54
CA ARG A 51 -1.32 7.01 13.37
C ARG A 51 -0.81 6.27 14.60
N LYS A 52 -1.11 6.77 15.80
CA LYS A 52 -0.77 6.10 17.05
C LYS A 52 -1.50 4.75 17.17
N ALA A 53 -2.81 4.73 16.92
CA ALA A 53 -3.60 3.50 16.94
C ALA A 53 -3.06 2.43 15.95
N VAL A 54 -2.67 2.86 14.73
CA VAL A 54 -2.05 1.96 13.74
C VAL A 54 -0.70 1.43 14.23
N LYS A 55 0.14 2.27 14.84
CA LYS A 55 1.42 1.84 15.41
C LYS A 55 1.23 0.82 16.54
N ASP A 56 0.28 1.07 17.44
CA ASP A 56 0.00 0.18 18.57
C ASP A 56 -0.56 -1.17 18.07
N HIS A 57 -1.46 -1.15 17.08
CA HIS A 57 -1.95 -2.36 16.41
C HIS A 57 -0.84 -3.12 15.67
N ALA A 58 0.05 -2.41 14.97
CA ALA A 58 1.19 -3.02 14.28
C ALA A 58 2.16 -3.68 15.27
N ALA A 59 2.40 -3.09 16.44
CA ALA A 59 3.22 -3.68 17.48
C ALA A 59 2.62 -5.02 17.99
N GLY A 60 1.32 -5.07 18.24
CA GLY A 60 0.64 -6.31 18.64
C GLY A 60 0.65 -7.39 17.55
N THR A 61 0.36 -7.02 16.31
CA THR A 61 0.31 -7.97 15.18
C THR A 61 1.69 -8.49 14.79
N SER A 62 2.72 -7.64 14.79
CA SER A 62 4.10 -8.08 14.49
C SER A 62 4.61 -9.09 15.51
N GLU A 63 4.31 -8.90 16.81
CA GLU A 63 4.66 -9.86 17.85
C GLU A 63 3.93 -11.21 17.67
N LEU A 64 2.65 -11.18 17.28
CA LEU A 64 1.90 -12.40 16.96
C LEU A 64 2.55 -13.17 15.80
N TRP A 65 2.87 -12.49 14.70
CA TRP A 65 3.49 -13.11 13.52
C TRP A 65 4.88 -13.66 13.83
N ARG A 66 5.67 -12.96 14.65
CA ARG A 66 6.96 -13.47 15.12
C ARG A 66 6.80 -14.80 15.85
N LYS A 67 5.82 -14.90 16.76
CA LYS A 67 5.54 -16.15 17.50
C LYS A 67 5.07 -17.26 16.56
N LEU A 68 4.17 -16.98 15.64
CA LEU A 68 3.71 -17.99 14.66
C LEU A 68 4.85 -18.52 13.80
N SER A 69 5.71 -17.63 13.28
CA SER A 69 6.87 -18.04 12.47
C SER A 69 7.83 -18.93 13.26
N LEU A 70 8.11 -18.59 14.51
CA LEU A 70 9.07 -19.35 15.34
C LEU A 70 8.50 -20.63 15.94
N TYR A 71 7.24 -20.62 16.36
CA TYR A 71 6.64 -21.75 17.09
C TYR A 71 5.78 -22.66 16.23
N VAL A 72 5.40 -22.23 15.03
CA VAL A 72 4.59 -23.06 14.10
C VAL A 72 5.36 -23.34 12.83
N ALA A 73 5.79 -22.30 12.10
CA ALA A 73 6.43 -22.50 10.80
C ALA A 73 7.77 -23.23 10.92
N LEU A 74 8.63 -22.85 11.87
CA LEU A 74 9.93 -23.48 12.05
C LEU A 74 9.83 -24.97 12.46
N PRO A 75 9.01 -25.38 13.45
CA PRO A 75 8.77 -26.79 13.72
C PRO A 75 8.15 -27.53 12.53
N GLY A 76 7.20 -26.89 11.82
CA GLY A 76 6.61 -27.45 10.61
C GLY A 76 7.67 -27.77 9.54
N LEU A 77 8.58 -26.83 9.28
CA LEU A 77 9.69 -27.00 8.34
C LEU A 77 10.62 -28.14 8.76
N ILE A 78 10.91 -28.30 10.06
CA ILE A 78 11.74 -29.40 10.56
C ILE A 78 11.06 -30.74 10.26
N ILE A 79 9.77 -30.89 10.61
CA ILE A 79 9.03 -32.13 10.40
C ILE A 79 8.95 -32.48 8.92
N THR A 80 8.58 -31.51 8.07
CA THR A 80 8.52 -31.75 6.62
C THR A 80 9.89 -31.99 6.00
N GLY A 81 10.94 -31.33 6.51
CA GLY A 81 12.31 -31.51 6.07
C GLY A 81 12.84 -32.91 6.37
N LEU A 82 12.56 -33.43 7.57
CA LEU A 82 12.90 -34.82 7.93
C LEU A 82 12.15 -35.84 7.06
N ASN A 83 10.85 -35.62 6.80
CA ASN A 83 10.08 -36.47 5.91
C ASN A 83 10.65 -36.47 4.48
N ALA A 84 10.94 -35.28 3.93
CA ALA A 84 11.54 -35.13 2.62
C ALA A 84 12.92 -35.80 2.55
N TYR A 85 13.74 -35.72 3.60
CA TYR A 85 15.03 -36.40 3.67
C TYR A 85 14.90 -37.93 3.61
N VAL A 86 13.92 -38.50 4.30
CA VAL A 86 13.65 -39.95 4.22
C VAL A 86 13.22 -40.35 2.80
N LEU A 87 12.33 -39.58 2.17
CA LEU A 87 11.90 -39.82 0.79
C LEU A 87 13.06 -39.66 -0.21
N TRP A 88 13.92 -38.68 0.01
CA TRP A 88 15.11 -38.43 -0.80
C TRP A 88 16.05 -39.66 -0.80
N ASN A 89 16.35 -40.22 0.38
CA ASN A 89 17.20 -41.41 0.45
C ASN A 89 16.57 -42.62 -0.25
N LYS A 90 15.26 -42.84 -0.07
CA LYS A 90 14.52 -43.89 -0.80
C LYS A 90 14.54 -43.69 -2.31
N HIS A 91 14.45 -42.44 -2.76
CA HIS A 91 14.53 -42.11 -4.18
C HIS A 91 15.89 -42.50 -4.76
N TRP A 92 16.99 -42.18 -4.06
CA TRP A 92 18.34 -42.53 -4.50
C TRP A 92 18.62 -44.03 -4.42
N GLU A 93 18.10 -44.73 -3.41
CA GLU A 93 18.17 -46.18 -3.34
C GLU A 93 17.47 -46.80 -4.55
N HIS A 94 16.24 -46.38 -4.86
CA HIS A 94 15.53 -46.82 -6.06
C HIS A 94 16.30 -46.48 -7.34
N TRP A 95 16.86 -45.28 -7.44
CA TRP A 95 17.64 -44.84 -8.59
C TRP A 95 18.88 -45.70 -8.82
N SER A 96 19.56 -46.14 -7.76
CA SER A 96 20.74 -46.99 -7.83
C SER A 96 20.45 -48.40 -8.38
N HIS A 97 19.19 -48.84 -8.31
CA HIS A 97 18.74 -50.13 -8.84
C HIS A 97 18.15 -50.05 -10.25
N LEU A 98 17.99 -48.84 -10.81
CA LEU A 98 17.48 -48.69 -12.17
C LEU A 98 18.58 -49.02 -13.19
N PRO A 99 18.23 -49.58 -14.35
CA PRO A 99 19.18 -49.78 -15.43
C PRO A 99 19.72 -48.41 -15.92
N PRO A 100 20.90 -48.39 -16.56
CA PRO A 100 21.45 -47.20 -17.19
C PRO A 100 20.42 -46.49 -18.06
N LEU A 101 20.47 -45.14 -18.12
CA LEU A 101 19.49 -44.33 -18.84
C LEU A 101 19.32 -44.75 -20.31
N GLU A 102 20.41 -45.18 -20.95
CA GLU A 102 20.45 -45.65 -22.35
C GLU A 102 19.64 -46.94 -22.58
N GLU A 103 19.47 -47.76 -21.54
CA GLU A 103 18.72 -49.02 -21.60
C GLU A 103 17.24 -48.85 -21.27
N ARG A 104 16.83 -47.65 -20.84
CA ARG A 104 15.44 -47.38 -20.45
C ARG A 104 14.59 -47.14 -21.69
N THR A 105 13.39 -47.69 -21.72
CA THR A 105 12.46 -47.53 -22.83
C THR A 105 12.09 -46.06 -23.03
N GLU A 106 12.55 -45.48 -24.13
CA GLU A 106 12.14 -44.15 -24.58
C GLU A 106 10.93 -44.26 -25.53
N TYR A 107 9.95 -43.38 -25.33
CA TYR A 107 8.79 -43.32 -26.19
C TYR A 107 8.93 -42.22 -27.25
N PRO A 108 8.30 -42.33 -28.44
CA PRO A 108 8.43 -41.35 -29.52
C PRO A 108 8.01 -39.92 -29.16
N TYR A 109 7.21 -39.75 -28.11
CA TYR A 109 6.77 -38.45 -27.60
C TYR A 109 7.69 -37.86 -26.53
N GLN A 110 8.68 -38.61 -26.05
CA GLN A 110 9.69 -38.16 -25.11
C GLN A 110 10.88 -37.58 -25.87
N ASN A 111 11.59 -36.64 -25.24
CA ASN A 111 12.83 -36.06 -25.77
C ASN A 111 12.77 -35.55 -27.22
N ILE A 112 11.59 -35.14 -27.71
CA ILE A 112 11.46 -34.58 -29.07
C ILE A 112 12.37 -33.35 -29.23
N ARG A 113 13.12 -33.31 -30.34
CA ARG A 113 13.95 -32.17 -30.76
C ARG A 113 13.64 -31.82 -32.21
N THR A 114 13.08 -30.64 -32.45
CA THR A 114 12.89 -30.08 -33.81
C THR A 114 14.06 -29.20 -34.24
N LYS A 115 14.74 -28.59 -33.26
CA LYS A 115 15.95 -27.79 -33.42
C LYS A 115 16.82 -27.98 -32.18
N ASN A 116 18.13 -28.02 -32.39
CA ASN A 116 19.11 -28.10 -31.30
C ASN A 116 19.10 -26.82 -30.45
N PHE A 117 19.45 -26.95 -29.17
CA PHE A 117 19.69 -25.80 -28.31
C PHE A 117 20.91 -25.00 -28.79
N PHE A 118 20.95 -23.71 -28.46
CA PHE A 118 22.03 -22.81 -28.90
C PHE A 118 23.26 -22.82 -27.98
N TRP A 119 23.28 -23.69 -26.97
CA TRP A 119 24.35 -23.81 -25.98
C TRP A 119 24.85 -25.26 -25.91
N GLY A 120 26.04 -25.43 -25.35
CA GLY A 120 26.65 -26.75 -25.13
C GLY A 120 26.77 -27.55 -26.43
N ASP A 121 26.35 -28.80 -26.38
CA ASP A 121 26.27 -29.73 -27.51
C ASP A 121 24.94 -29.65 -28.29
N GLY A 122 24.00 -28.82 -27.82
CA GLY A 122 22.67 -28.65 -28.41
C GLY A 122 21.64 -29.73 -28.04
N ASP A 123 22.01 -30.74 -27.25
CA ASP A 123 21.14 -31.86 -26.86
C ASP A 123 20.56 -31.69 -25.45
N LYS A 124 21.39 -31.23 -24.51
CA LYS A 124 21.05 -31.12 -23.08
C LYS A 124 20.26 -29.85 -22.73
N THR A 125 19.26 -30.04 -21.88
CA THR A 125 18.52 -28.94 -21.24
C THR A 125 19.39 -28.22 -20.22
N LEU A 126 18.91 -27.10 -19.68
CA LEU A 126 19.68 -26.24 -18.77
C LEU A 126 19.89 -26.83 -17.36
N LEU A 127 19.03 -27.76 -16.95
CA LEU A 127 19.02 -28.42 -15.64
C LEU A 127 19.61 -29.82 -15.70
#